data_AF-A0A957ZC94-F1
#
_entry.id   AF-A0A957ZC94-F1
#
_cell.length_a   1.000
_cell.length_b   1.000
_cell.length_c   1.000
_cell.angle_alpha   90.00
_cell.angle_beta   90.00
_cell.angle_gamma   90.00
#
_symmetry.space_group_name_H-M   'P 1'
#
loop_
_entity.id
_entity.type
_entity.pdbx_description
1 polymer ?
#
loop_
_entity_poly.entity_id
_entity_poly.type
_entity_poly.pdbx_seq_one_letter_code
_entity_poly.pdbx_strand_id
1 'polypeptide(L)'
;GYVATTATLELINIGGPTDTNAPQLAGLFSPPRLPAFSSAHHVYAWDWACQANGCRGEPIITPTVTLLGLATAPGEALFIPTRSPQIYASGYKAMVLYAEAGRLTLVYTRDDTAAFGYVVHLENLNVNPNLVALYEQMDAAGRSLLPALHEGERLGSAIGGELLVAIRDTGTFMDPRSRKDWWMGYEE
;
A
#
# COMPACT_ATOMS: atom_id res chain seq x y z
N GLY A 1 7.26 -10.68 1.69
CA GLY A 1 6.69 -12.04 1.73
C GLY A 1 5.76 -12.16 2.91
N TYR A 2 4.81 -13.08 2.87
CA TYR A 2 3.73 -13.18 3.86
C TYR A 2 3.23 -14.62 4.02
N VAL A 3 2.44 -14.88 5.05
CA VAL A 3 1.77 -16.16 5.32
C VAL A 3 0.29 -15.95 5.63
N ALA A 4 -0.57 -16.86 5.20
CA ALA A 4 -2.01 -16.75 5.44
C ALA A 4 -2.37 -16.80 6.93
N THR A 5 -3.45 -16.10 7.30
CA THR A 5 -4.08 -16.16 8.64
C THR A 5 -5.59 -16.32 8.50
N THR A 6 -6.28 -16.74 9.57
CA THR A 6 -7.72 -17.05 9.57
C THR A 6 -8.57 -15.94 10.23
N ALA A 7 -8.28 -14.68 9.90
CA ALA A 7 -9.03 -13.54 10.42
C ALA A 7 -10.38 -13.35 9.70
N THR A 8 -11.35 -12.70 10.35
CA THR A 8 -12.59 -12.29 9.68
C THR A 8 -12.30 -11.29 8.56
N LEU A 9 -12.98 -11.46 7.43
CA LEU A 9 -12.80 -10.66 6.21
C LEU A 9 -13.84 -9.54 6.14
N GLU A 10 -13.84 -8.70 7.17
CA GLU A 10 -14.75 -7.57 7.35
C GLU A 10 -13.99 -6.33 7.84
N LEU A 11 -14.62 -5.17 7.76
CA LEU A 11 -14.09 -3.95 8.36
C LEU A 11 -14.08 -4.09 9.88
N ILE A 12 -13.05 -3.56 10.54
CA ILE A 12 -12.97 -3.59 12.00
C ILE A 12 -12.96 -2.19 12.59
N ASN A 13 -13.52 -2.07 13.79
CA ASN A 13 -13.44 -0.87 14.60
C ASN A 13 -12.26 -0.99 15.56
N ILE A 14 -11.22 -0.20 15.32
CA ILE A 14 -10.07 -0.07 16.23
C ILE A 14 -10.24 1.22 17.05
N GLY A 15 -9.93 1.16 18.35
CA GLY A 15 -9.96 2.32 19.24
C GLY A 15 -8.84 3.35 18.97
N GLY A 16 -8.86 4.47 19.69
CA GLY A 16 -7.85 5.52 19.59
C GLY A 16 -8.14 6.60 18.54
N PRO A 17 -7.23 7.56 18.34
CA PRO A 17 -7.44 8.71 17.46
C PRO A 17 -7.56 8.30 15.99
N THR A 18 -8.27 9.12 15.21
CA THR A 18 -8.37 9.01 13.74
C THR A 18 -7.55 10.11 13.10
N ASP A 19 -6.76 9.79 12.08
CA ASP A 19 -6.16 10.78 11.19
C ASP A 19 -6.98 10.90 9.90
N THR A 20 -7.68 12.02 9.74
CA THR A 20 -8.47 12.30 8.53
C THR A 20 -7.63 12.49 7.27
N ASN A 21 -6.30 12.58 7.40
CA ASN A 21 -5.37 12.73 6.29
C ASN A 21 -4.67 11.43 5.89
N ALA A 22 -5.04 10.30 6.50
CA ALA A 22 -4.56 8.98 6.10
C ALA A 22 -4.99 8.64 4.65
N PRO A 23 -4.16 7.89 3.90
CA PRO A 23 -4.54 7.40 2.58
C PRO A 23 -5.78 6.49 2.67
N GLN A 24 -6.77 6.73 1.81
CA GLN A 24 -8.02 5.97 1.77
C GLN A 24 -7.99 4.91 0.66
N LEU A 25 -8.15 3.65 1.05
CA LEU A 25 -8.00 2.49 0.16
C LEU A 25 -9.13 2.36 -0.86
N ALA A 26 -10.30 2.92 -0.58
CA ALA A 26 -11.37 2.98 -1.58
C ALA A 26 -10.95 3.70 -2.87
N GLY A 27 -9.98 4.63 -2.77
CA GLY A 27 -9.40 5.33 -3.90
C GLY A 27 -8.59 4.47 -4.87
N LEU A 28 -8.25 3.23 -4.49
CA LEU A 28 -7.64 2.25 -5.40
C LEU A 28 -8.55 1.93 -6.61
N PHE A 29 -9.86 2.15 -6.47
CA PHE A 29 -10.88 1.78 -7.44
C PHE A 29 -11.57 2.99 -8.07
N SER A 30 -12.11 2.82 -9.28
CA SER A 30 -12.90 3.83 -9.97
C SER A 30 -14.21 3.24 -10.53
N PRO A 31 -15.39 3.65 -10.02
CA PRO A 31 -15.59 4.59 -8.91
C PRO A 31 -15.04 4.06 -7.57
N PRO A 32 -14.72 4.95 -6.61
CA PRO A 32 -14.26 4.52 -5.28
C PRO A 32 -15.26 3.61 -4.58
N ARG A 33 -14.79 2.47 -4.05
CA ARG A 33 -15.65 1.44 -3.42
C ARG A 33 -14.92 0.68 -2.31
N LEU A 34 -15.70 0.07 -1.43
CA LEU A 34 -15.25 -1.01 -0.55
C LEU A 34 -15.35 -2.34 -1.32
N PRO A 35 -14.24 -2.96 -1.74
CA PRO A 35 -14.27 -4.31 -2.30
C PRO A 35 -14.55 -5.35 -1.20
N ALA A 36 -15.06 -6.52 -1.59
CA ALA A 36 -15.04 -7.66 -0.70
C ALA A 36 -13.59 -8.01 -0.34
N PHE A 37 -13.35 -8.37 0.92
CA PHE A 37 -12.05 -8.85 1.36
C PHE A 37 -11.93 -10.34 1.01
N SER A 38 -10.87 -10.73 0.32
CA SER A 38 -10.71 -12.07 -0.27
C SER A 38 -9.73 -12.96 0.51
N SER A 39 -8.76 -12.37 1.21
CA SER A 39 -7.77 -13.09 2.01
C SER A 39 -7.14 -12.22 3.08
N ALA A 40 -6.56 -12.84 4.10
CA ALA A 40 -5.85 -12.15 5.18
C ALA A 40 -4.51 -12.85 5.45
N HIS A 41 -3.46 -12.05 5.67
CA HIS A 41 -2.11 -12.55 5.84
C HIS A 41 -1.33 -11.80 6.92
N HIS A 42 -0.25 -12.43 7.39
CA HIS A 42 0.83 -11.82 8.16
C HIS A 42 2.05 -11.62 7.28
N VAL A 43 2.49 -10.38 7.13
CA VAL A 43 3.79 -10.04 6.53
C VAL A 43 4.90 -10.55 7.43
N TYR A 44 5.94 -11.16 6.86
CA TYR A 44 7.14 -11.51 7.63
C TYR A 44 7.92 -10.26 8.03
N ALA A 45 8.37 -10.21 9.28
CA ALA A 45 9.30 -9.20 9.74
C ALA A 45 10.63 -9.28 8.96
N TRP A 46 11.40 -8.20 9.03
CA TRP A 46 12.77 -8.18 8.53
C TRP A 46 13.73 -8.08 9.71
N ASP A 47 14.57 -9.10 9.88
CA ASP A 47 15.62 -9.12 10.89
C ASP A 47 16.89 -8.54 10.27
N TRP A 48 17.27 -7.34 10.69
CA TRP A 48 18.51 -6.68 10.27
C TRP A 48 19.76 -7.27 10.95
N ALA A 49 19.62 -8.00 12.05
CA ALA A 49 20.74 -8.51 12.83
C ALA A 49 21.31 -9.84 12.31
N CYS A 50 20.56 -10.59 11.51
CA CYS A 50 20.97 -11.94 11.10
C CYS A 50 22.03 -11.99 9.98
N GLN A 51 22.11 -11.00 9.09
CA GLN A 51 23.13 -10.93 8.03
C GLN A 51 23.29 -9.50 7.46
N ALA A 52 24.31 -9.26 6.63
CA ALA A 52 24.66 -7.92 6.13
C ALA A 52 23.50 -7.16 5.44
N ASN A 53 22.60 -7.88 4.76
CA ASN A 53 21.42 -7.29 4.11
C ASN A 53 20.11 -7.60 4.88
N GLY A 54 20.22 -8.14 6.09
CA GLY A 54 19.11 -8.72 6.84
C GLY A 54 18.51 -9.97 6.19
N CYS A 55 17.59 -10.60 6.89
CA CYS A 55 16.90 -11.80 6.44
C CYS A 55 15.44 -11.77 6.91
N ARG A 56 14.65 -12.68 6.36
CA ARG A 56 13.26 -12.85 6.74
C ARG A 56 13.17 -13.36 8.19
N GLY A 57 12.49 -12.61 9.05
CA GLY A 57 12.16 -13.01 10.41
C GLY A 57 10.79 -13.72 10.49
N GLU A 58 10.24 -13.76 11.70
CA GLU A 58 8.92 -14.34 11.97
C GLU A 58 7.76 -13.49 11.41
N PRO A 59 6.58 -14.09 11.18
CA PRO A 59 5.37 -13.35 10.84
C PRO A 59 5.01 -12.27 11.87
N ILE A 60 4.61 -11.09 11.40
CA ILE A 60 4.08 -10.02 12.25
C ILE A 60 2.62 -10.34 12.58
N ILE A 61 2.40 -10.89 13.79
CA ILE A 61 1.09 -11.33 14.27
C ILE A 61 0.27 -10.24 14.98
N THR A 62 0.85 -9.06 15.16
CA THR A 62 0.16 -7.88 15.71
C THR A 62 0.45 -6.71 14.79
N PRO A 63 -0.57 -6.15 14.12
CA PRO A 63 -2.01 -6.47 14.21
C PRO A 63 -2.41 -7.84 13.63
N THR A 64 -3.67 -8.26 13.89
CA THR A 64 -4.23 -9.55 13.48
C THR A 64 -4.15 -9.80 11.97
N VAL A 65 -4.18 -8.75 11.16
CA VAL A 65 -3.93 -8.78 9.71
C VAL A 65 -2.93 -7.67 9.39
N THR A 66 -1.90 -7.97 8.60
CA THR A 66 -0.92 -6.97 8.13
C THR A 66 -0.87 -6.84 6.61
N LEU A 67 -1.52 -7.76 5.89
CA LEU A 67 -1.74 -7.72 4.45
C LEU A 67 -3.13 -8.29 4.14
N LEU A 68 -3.90 -7.57 3.33
CA LEU A 68 -5.30 -7.87 3.03
C LEU A 68 -5.49 -8.04 1.53
N GLY A 69 -6.21 -9.10 1.14
CA GLY A 69 -6.69 -9.28 -0.21
C GLY A 69 -7.96 -8.51 -0.46
N LEU A 70 -7.98 -7.72 -1.53
CA LEU A 70 -9.11 -6.95 -2.02
C LEU A 70 -9.60 -7.57 -3.32
N ALA A 71 -10.90 -7.88 -3.40
CA ALA A 71 -11.49 -8.46 -4.60
C ALA A 71 -11.44 -7.48 -5.80
N THR A 72 -10.91 -7.98 -6.91
CA THR A 72 -10.78 -7.26 -8.18
C THR A 72 -11.36 -8.05 -9.34
N ALA A 73 -11.63 -7.39 -10.47
CA ALA A 73 -11.80 -8.07 -11.75
C ALA A 73 -10.46 -8.10 -12.51
N PRO A 74 -10.14 -9.18 -13.27
CA PRO A 74 -8.96 -9.19 -14.12
C PRO A 74 -8.93 -8.00 -15.07
N GLY A 75 -7.83 -7.26 -15.11
CA GLY A 75 -7.68 -6.05 -15.93
C GLY A 75 -8.34 -4.78 -15.38
N GLU A 76 -9.01 -4.84 -14.22
CA GLU A 76 -9.58 -3.66 -13.55
C GLU A 76 -8.51 -2.59 -13.34
N ALA A 77 -8.80 -1.34 -13.69
CA ALA A 77 -7.86 -0.24 -13.51
C ALA A 77 -7.67 0.07 -12.01
N LEU A 78 -6.41 0.19 -11.60
CA LEU A 78 -6.04 0.50 -10.23
C LEU A 78 -5.33 1.85 -10.15
N PHE A 79 -5.62 2.60 -9.10
CA PHE A 79 -5.20 3.98 -8.90
C PHE A 79 -4.49 4.15 -7.55
N ILE A 80 -3.88 5.31 -7.31
CA ILE A 80 -3.34 5.59 -5.97
C ILE A 80 -4.47 5.68 -4.93
N PRO A 81 -4.26 5.19 -3.69
CA PRO A 81 -5.16 5.52 -2.60
C PRO A 81 -5.27 7.04 -2.43
N THR A 82 -6.48 7.54 -2.25
CA THR A 82 -6.74 8.98 -2.20
C THR A 82 -6.24 9.57 -0.89
N ARG A 83 -5.85 10.85 -0.92
CA ARG A 83 -5.37 11.56 0.26
C ARG A 83 -5.52 13.06 0.06
N SER A 84 -5.94 13.80 1.09
CA SER A 84 -6.10 15.25 0.98
C SER A 84 -4.76 16.00 0.93
N PRO A 85 -3.79 15.82 1.86
CA PRO A 85 -2.55 16.59 1.79
C PRO A 85 -1.67 16.20 0.60
N GLN A 86 -1.02 17.21 0.03
CA GLN A 86 -0.01 17.05 -1.01
C GLN A 86 1.37 16.81 -0.39
N ILE A 87 2.17 15.95 -1.01
CA ILE A 87 3.58 15.79 -0.68
C ILE A 87 4.41 16.86 -1.38
N TYR A 88 4.16 17.23 -2.63
CA TYR A 88 4.82 18.36 -3.30
C TYR A 88 3.78 19.41 -3.72
N ALA A 89 4.22 20.60 -4.14
CA ALA A 89 3.33 21.57 -4.76
C ALA A 89 2.67 20.97 -6.04
N SER A 90 1.65 21.64 -6.57
CA SER A 90 0.94 21.20 -7.78
C SER A 90 0.18 19.87 -7.63
N GLY A 91 -0.12 19.43 -6.41
CA GLY A 91 -1.07 18.35 -6.16
C GLY A 91 -0.50 16.93 -6.21
N TYR A 92 0.83 16.74 -6.13
CA TYR A 92 1.41 15.41 -5.93
C TYR A 92 1.03 14.84 -4.56
N LYS A 93 0.57 13.59 -4.50
CA LYS A 93 0.06 12.96 -3.27
C LYS A 93 0.97 11.88 -2.70
N ALA A 94 1.68 11.15 -3.56
CA ALA A 94 2.53 10.04 -3.17
C ALA A 94 3.80 9.99 -4.03
N MET A 95 4.84 9.35 -3.51
CA MET A 95 6.08 9.05 -4.21
C MET A 95 6.27 7.54 -4.29
N VAL A 96 6.77 7.05 -5.42
CA VAL A 96 7.03 5.63 -5.67
C VAL A 96 8.38 5.26 -5.07
N LEU A 97 8.37 4.59 -3.92
CA LEU A 97 9.60 4.08 -3.28
C LEU A 97 10.14 2.84 -3.99
N TYR A 98 9.25 2.04 -4.55
CA TYR A 98 9.59 0.80 -5.23
C TYR A 98 8.55 0.46 -6.30
N ALA A 99 9.01 0.04 -7.48
CA ALA A 99 8.17 -0.49 -8.53
C ALA A 99 8.85 -1.66 -9.24
N GLU A 100 8.09 -2.71 -9.50
CA GLU A 100 8.40 -3.75 -10.48
C GLU A 100 7.10 -4.18 -11.16
N ALA A 101 7.16 -5.04 -12.16
CA ALA A 101 5.98 -5.43 -12.96
C ALA A 101 4.77 -5.90 -12.13
N GLY A 102 5.01 -6.57 -10.99
CA GLY A 102 3.99 -7.20 -10.14
C GLY A 102 3.73 -6.53 -8.79
N ARG A 103 4.50 -5.49 -8.42
CA ARG A 103 4.53 -4.94 -7.06
C ARG A 103 4.85 -3.45 -7.06
N LEU A 104 4.22 -2.69 -6.17
CA LEU A 104 4.44 -1.25 -6.03
C LEU A 104 4.45 -0.85 -4.55
N THR A 105 5.32 0.08 -4.17
CA THR A 105 5.30 0.71 -2.85
C THR A 105 5.22 2.22 -3.00
N LEU A 106 4.24 2.82 -2.33
CA LEU A 106 3.98 4.25 -2.29
C LEU A 106 4.28 4.79 -0.90
N VAL A 107 4.93 5.94 -0.82
CA VAL A 107 5.05 6.73 0.42
C VAL A 107 4.31 8.05 0.28
N TYR A 108 3.65 8.47 1.36
CA TYR A 108 2.89 9.73 1.42
C TYR A 108 3.67 10.84 2.13
N THR A 109 5.00 10.80 1.98
CA THR A 109 5.97 11.82 2.39
C THR A 109 6.89 12.16 1.20
N ARG A 110 7.91 12.99 1.43
CA ARG A 110 8.97 13.30 0.45
C ARG A 110 10.23 12.46 0.65
N ASP A 111 10.25 11.64 1.69
CA ASP A 111 11.46 10.96 2.13
C ASP A 111 11.60 9.63 1.42
N ASP A 112 12.79 9.32 0.91
CA ASP A 112 13.13 8.01 0.34
C ASP A 112 13.32 6.96 1.44
N THR A 113 12.26 6.72 2.22
CA THR A 113 12.26 5.75 3.32
C THR A 113 10.85 5.33 3.69
N ALA A 114 10.72 4.06 4.09
CA ALA A 114 9.49 3.54 4.66
C ALA A 114 9.38 3.74 6.19
N ALA A 115 10.31 4.49 6.80
CA ALA A 115 10.37 4.69 8.25
C ALA A 115 9.41 5.78 8.77
N PHE A 116 8.98 6.71 7.92
CA PHE A 116 8.18 7.87 8.33
C PHE A 116 6.91 8.02 7.50
N GLY A 117 5.82 8.39 8.17
CA GLY A 117 4.52 8.60 7.55
C GLY A 117 3.90 7.32 6.99
N TYR A 118 2.87 7.50 6.16
CA TYR A 118 2.14 6.38 5.58
C TYR A 118 2.85 5.78 4.38
N VAL A 119 2.91 4.46 4.35
CA VAL A 119 3.39 3.66 3.23
C VAL A 119 2.31 2.67 2.83
N VAL A 120 2.05 2.54 1.53
CA VAL A 120 1.13 1.54 0.98
C VAL A 120 1.91 0.61 0.08
N HIS A 121 1.85 -0.69 0.37
CA HIS A 121 2.42 -1.75 -0.44
C HIS A 121 1.30 -2.44 -1.23
N LEU A 122 1.53 -2.68 -2.51
CA LEU A 122 0.60 -3.34 -3.42
C LEU A 122 1.30 -4.52 -4.10
N GLU A 123 0.66 -5.68 -4.12
CA GLU A 123 1.09 -6.86 -4.88
C GLU A 123 -0.08 -7.45 -5.69
N ASN A 124 0.22 -8.26 -6.70
CA ASN A 124 -0.74 -8.87 -7.64
C ASN A 124 -1.41 -7.89 -8.62
N LEU A 125 -0.69 -6.86 -9.07
CA LEU A 125 -1.09 -5.94 -10.12
C LEU A 125 -0.10 -5.93 -11.28
N ASN A 126 -0.57 -5.67 -12.50
CA ASN A 126 0.26 -5.27 -13.62
C ASN A 126 0.56 -3.79 -13.47
N VAL A 127 1.72 -3.44 -12.90
CA VAL A 127 2.14 -2.03 -12.79
C VAL A 127 2.36 -1.46 -14.19
N ASN A 128 1.97 -0.21 -14.41
CA ASN A 128 2.16 0.49 -15.67
C ASN A 128 3.66 0.44 -16.06
N PRO A 129 4.01 -0.14 -17.23
CA PRO A 129 5.41 -0.35 -17.60
C PRO A 129 6.20 0.96 -17.71
N ASN A 130 5.55 2.08 -18.04
CA ASN A 130 6.21 3.39 -18.06
C ASN A 130 6.57 3.88 -16.65
N LEU A 131 5.74 3.54 -15.65
CA LEU A 131 6.02 3.87 -14.26
C LEU A 131 7.18 3.02 -13.72
N VAL A 132 7.22 1.72 -14.07
CA VAL A 132 8.35 0.83 -13.76
C VAL A 132 9.64 1.36 -14.37
N ALA A 133 9.63 1.65 -15.68
CA ALA A 133 10.82 2.17 -16.37
C ALA A 133 11.30 3.51 -15.79
N LEU A 134 10.39 4.41 -15.42
CA LEU A 134 10.75 5.67 -14.79
C LEU A 134 11.37 5.45 -13.40
N TYR A 135 10.79 4.55 -12.60
CA TYR A 135 11.37 4.17 -11.31
C TYR A 135 12.79 3.60 -11.47
N GLU A 136 12.97 2.61 -12.35
CA GLU A 136 14.27 1.96 -12.61
C GLU A 136 15.32 2.96 -13.09
N GLN A 137 14.94 3.91 -13.96
CA GLN A 137 15.82 4.99 -14.41
C GLN A 137 16.29 5.86 -13.24
N MET A 138 15.37 6.26 -12.36
CA MET A 138 15.68 7.13 -11.23
C MET A 138 16.46 6.39 -10.14
N ASP A 139 16.19 5.10 -9.96
CA ASP A 139 16.95 4.21 -9.08
C ASP A 139 18.40 4.05 -9.54
N ALA A 140 18.60 3.73 -10.82
CA ALA A 140 19.93 3.65 -11.43
C ALA A 140 20.69 4.99 -11.40
N ALA A 141 19.98 6.12 -11.39
CA ALA A 141 20.55 7.45 -11.23
C ALA A 141 20.88 7.83 -9.76
N GLY A 142 20.71 6.91 -8.82
CA GLY A 142 21.07 7.10 -7.41
C GLY A 142 19.98 7.70 -6.54
N ARG A 143 18.71 7.63 -6.97
CA ARG A 143 17.51 7.95 -6.16
C ARG A 143 17.46 9.37 -5.59
N SER A 144 18.19 10.33 -6.16
CA SER A 144 18.13 11.74 -5.74
C SER A 144 16.73 12.35 -5.93
N LEU A 145 15.94 11.75 -6.82
CA LEU A 145 14.52 11.97 -7.01
C LEU A 145 13.88 10.59 -7.29
N LEU A 146 12.60 10.45 -7.02
CA LEU A 146 11.80 9.28 -7.38
C LEU A 146 10.47 9.74 -8.01
N PRO A 147 9.75 8.86 -8.74
CA PRO A 147 8.49 9.23 -9.38
C PRO A 147 7.49 9.71 -8.33
N ALA A 148 6.87 10.87 -8.56
CA ALA A 148 5.77 11.37 -7.75
C ALA A 148 4.46 11.29 -8.54
N LEU A 149 3.37 10.97 -7.87
CA LEU A 149 2.07 10.69 -8.45
C LEU A 149 1.03 11.73 -8.02
N HIS A 150 0.18 12.13 -8.97
CA HIS A 150 -0.97 12.99 -8.71
C HIS A 150 -2.16 12.20 -8.16
N GLU A 151 -3.12 12.94 -7.60
CA GLU A 151 -4.41 12.37 -7.20
C GLU A 151 -5.11 11.66 -8.37
N GLY A 152 -5.62 10.45 -8.11
CA GLY A 152 -6.32 9.65 -9.13
C GLY A 152 -5.43 9.17 -10.27
N GLU A 153 -4.09 9.22 -10.13
CA GLU A 153 -3.19 8.70 -11.14
C GLU A 153 -3.26 7.17 -11.20
N ARG A 154 -3.30 6.62 -12.41
CA ARG A 154 -3.42 5.19 -12.65
C ARG A 154 -2.09 4.50 -12.43
N LEU A 155 -2.09 3.50 -11.55
CA LEU A 155 -0.94 2.66 -11.24
C LEU A 155 -0.77 1.53 -12.25
N GLY A 156 -1.87 1.00 -12.77
CA GLY A 156 -1.85 -0.18 -13.61
C GLY A 156 -3.21 -0.86 -13.70
N SER A 157 -3.20 -2.19 -13.68
CA SER A 157 -4.42 -3.01 -13.61
C SER A 157 -4.25 -4.25 -12.74
N ALA A 158 -5.35 -4.80 -12.21
CA ALA A 158 -5.32 -6.05 -11.48
C ALA A 158 -4.92 -7.22 -12.40
N ILE A 159 -4.07 -8.13 -11.90
CA ILE A 159 -3.68 -9.35 -12.64
C ILE A 159 -4.85 -10.33 -12.71
N GLY A 160 -5.57 -10.47 -11.61
CA GLY A 160 -6.62 -11.47 -11.46
C GLY A 160 -7.75 -11.01 -10.54
N GLY A 161 -8.26 -11.94 -9.73
CA GLY A 161 -9.38 -11.71 -8.82
C GLY A 161 -9.03 -11.01 -7.50
N GLU A 162 -7.75 -10.70 -7.27
CA GLU A 162 -7.26 -10.16 -6.00
C GLU A 162 -6.10 -9.17 -6.20
N LEU A 163 -6.17 -8.06 -5.47
CA LEU A 163 -5.07 -7.13 -5.18
C LEU A 163 -4.69 -7.29 -3.71
N LEU A 164 -3.41 -7.42 -3.40
CA LEU A 164 -2.94 -7.47 -2.01
C LEU A 164 -2.47 -6.08 -1.57
N VAL A 165 -2.92 -5.64 -0.39
CA VAL A 165 -2.56 -4.34 0.17
C VAL A 165 -2.09 -4.44 1.62
N ALA A 166 -0.97 -3.78 1.92
CA ALA A 166 -0.48 -3.56 3.29
C ALA A 166 -0.22 -2.08 3.51
N ILE A 167 -0.40 -1.63 4.75
CA ILE A 167 -0.16 -0.25 5.16
C ILE A 167 0.87 -0.23 6.29
N ARG A 168 1.81 0.70 6.23
CA ARG A 168 2.63 1.08 7.38
C ARG A 168 2.31 2.50 7.80
N ASP A 169 2.33 2.74 9.10
CA ASP A 169 2.42 4.08 9.69
C ASP A 169 3.74 4.16 10.44
N THR A 170 4.63 5.04 9.97
CA THR A 170 5.90 5.37 10.64
C THR A 170 6.70 4.10 10.99
N GLY A 171 6.84 3.22 9.98
CA GLY A 171 7.59 1.97 10.09
C GLY A 171 6.84 0.78 10.70
N THR A 172 5.61 0.95 11.20
CA THR A 172 4.83 -0.15 11.79
C THR A 172 3.73 -0.61 10.85
N PHE A 173 3.61 -1.92 10.62
CA PHE A 173 2.47 -2.45 9.85
C PHE A 173 1.16 -2.27 10.62
N MET A 174 0.14 -1.80 9.91
CA MET A 174 -1.19 -1.51 10.45
C MET A 174 -2.20 -2.55 10.00
N ASP A 175 -3.37 -2.61 10.65
CA ASP A 175 -4.45 -3.47 10.19
C ASP A 175 -5.19 -2.78 9.03
N PRO A 176 -5.04 -3.26 7.79
CA PRO A 176 -5.65 -2.62 6.62
C PRO A 176 -7.19 -2.69 6.63
N ARG A 177 -7.80 -3.43 7.57
CA ARG A 177 -9.26 -3.48 7.75
C ARG A 177 -9.79 -2.34 8.64
N SER A 178 -8.92 -1.51 9.23
CA SER A 178 -9.36 -0.43 10.11
C SER A 178 -10.30 0.54 9.40
N ARG A 179 -11.57 0.54 9.80
CA ARG A 179 -12.62 1.35 9.18
C ARG A 179 -12.31 2.84 9.29
N LYS A 180 -11.99 3.28 10.50
CA LYS A 180 -11.77 4.70 10.80
C LYS A 180 -10.54 5.29 10.10
N ASP A 181 -9.54 4.47 9.79
CA ASP A 181 -8.25 4.95 9.29
C ASP A 181 -8.17 4.89 7.75
N TRP A 182 -8.65 3.80 7.13
CA TRP A 182 -8.41 3.53 5.71
C TRP A 182 -9.67 3.49 4.84
N TRP A 183 -10.84 3.44 5.46
CA TRP A 183 -12.14 3.24 4.80
C TRP A 183 -13.20 4.24 5.29
N MET A 184 -12.81 5.51 5.47
CA MET A 184 -13.73 6.56 5.90
C MET A 184 -14.93 6.68 4.96
N GLY A 185 -16.13 6.78 5.53
CA GLY A 185 -17.38 6.86 4.78
C GLY A 185 -17.98 5.52 4.34
N TYR A 186 -17.33 4.40 4.67
CA TYR A 186 -17.88 3.06 4.48
C TYR A 186 -18.30 2.46 5.83
N GLU A 187 -19.46 1.81 5.83
CA GLU A 187 -20.02 1.07 6.96
C GLU A 187 -20.39 -0.34 6.49
N GLU A 188 -20.62 -1.27 7.43
CA GLU A 188 -21.17 -2.61 7.14
C GLU A 188 -22.63 -2.55 6.69
#